data_AF-A0A452GPM6-F1
#
_entry.id   AF-A0A452GPM6-F1
#
_cell.length_a   1.000
_cell.length_b   1.000
_cell.length_c   1.000
_cell.angle_alpha   90.00
_cell.angle_beta   90.00
_cell.angle_gamma   90.00
#
_symmetry.space_group_name_H-M   'P 1'
#
loop_
_entity.id
_entity.type
_entity.pdbx_description
1 polymer ?
#
loop_
_entity_poly.entity_id
_entity_poly.type
_entity_poly.pdbx_seq_one_letter_code
_entity_poly.pdbx_strand_id
1 'polypeptide(L)' 'MASELERAMEGLITVFHNYSGKEGDKRKLSKKELKELLQTELGCFLEV' A
#
# COMPACT_ATOMS: atom_id res chain seq x y z
N MET A 1 1.21 24.68 -2.32
CA MET A 1 2.22 23.63 -2.08
C MET A 1 1.57 22.63 -1.13
N ALA A 2 1.49 21.35 -1.49
CA ALA A 2 0.96 20.35 -0.57
C ALA A 2 1.92 20.21 0.62
N SER A 3 1.37 20.15 1.83
CA SER A 3 2.11 19.86 3.05
C SER A 3 2.77 18.48 2.98
N GLU A 4 3.78 18.26 3.81
CA GLU A 4 4.46 16.96 3.89
C GLU A 4 3.47 15.83 4.23
N LEU A 5 2.49 16.11 5.10
CA LEU A 5 1.45 15.16 5.47
C LEU A 5 0.54 14.82 4.28
N GLU A 6 0.10 15.80 3.49
CA GLU A 6 -0.72 15.55 2.30
C GLU A 6 0.00 14.66 1.28
N ARG A 7 1.30 14.90 1.07
CA ARG A 7 2.12 14.08 0.16
C ARG A 7 2.32 12.66 0.69
N ALA A 8 2.52 12.50 2.01
CA ALA A 8 2.62 11.18 2.63
C ALA A 8 1.30 10.41 2.50
N MET A 9 0.17 11.07 2.75
CA MET A 9 -1.16 10.47 2.62
C MET A 9 -1.47 10.06 1.16
N GLU A 10 -1.11 10.92 0.19
CA GLU A 10 -1.23 10.59 -1.23
C GLU A 10 -0.42 9.33 -1.59
N GLY A 11 0.84 9.24 -1.13
CA GLY A 11 1.68 8.06 -1.32
C GLY A 11 1.05 6.78 -0.74
N LEU A 12 0.52 6.83 0.48
CA LEU A 12 -0.15 5.69 1.10
C LEU A 12 -1.39 5.24 0.31
N ILE A 13 -2.19 6.20 -0.17
CA ILE A 13 -3.40 5.91 -0.96
C ILE A 13 -3.03 5.30 -2.32
N THR A 14 -2.01 5.83 -2.99
CA THR A 14 -1.53 5.28 -4.27
C THR A 14 -1.00 3.86 -4.10
N VAL A 15 -0.16 3.61 -3.09
CA VAL A 15 0.32 2.27 -2.78
C VAL A 15 -0.85 1.34 -2.48
N PHE A 16 -1.80 1.73 -1.63
CA PHE A 16 -2.99 0.92 -1.35
C PHE A 16 -3.73 0.53 -2.64
N HIS A 17 -3.98 1.48 -3.53
CA HIS A 17 -4.71 1.23 -4.78
C HIS A 17 -3.96 0.36 -5.79
N ASN A 18 -2.62 0.37 -5.78
CA ASN A 18 -1.80 -0.50 -6.64
C ASN A 18 -1.94 -1.99 -6.28
N TYR A 19 -2.23 -2.31 -5.01
CA TYR A 19 -2.39 -3.69 -4.54
C TYR A 19 -3.85 -4.09 -4.33
N SER A 20 -4.76 -3.15 -4.08
CA SER A 20 -6.18 -3.44 -3.83
C SER A 20 -6.93 -3.89 -5.09
N GLY A 21 -7.79 -4.89 -4.95
CA GLY A 21 -8.72 -5.31 -6.00
C GLY A 21 -8.09 -6.06 -7.18
N LYS A 22 -6.88 -6.61 -7.00
CA LYS A 22 -6.31 -7.64 -7.87
C LYS A 22 -7.16 -8.92 -7.82
N GLU A 23 -7.77 -9.21 -6.67
CA GLU A 23 -8.58 -10.43 -6.45
C GLU A 23 -10.07 -10.17 -6.15
N GLY A 24 -10.52 -8.92 -6.24
CA GLY A 24 -11.93 -8.60 -5.99
C GLY A 24 -12.20 -7.13 -5.69
N ASP A 25 -12.43 -6.81 -4.41
CA ASP A 25 -12.88 -5.48 -3.98
C ASP A 25 -11.73 -4.46 -3.95
N LYS A 26 -11.78 -3.49 -4.85
CA LYS A 26 -10.81 -2.37 -4.95
C LYS A 26 -10.80 -1.42 -3.74
N ARG A 27 -11.69 -1.61 -2.77
CA ARG A 27 -11.76 -0.81 -1.53
C ARG A 27 -11.13 -1.53 -0.34
N LYS A 28 -10.64 -2.75 -0.52
CA LYS A 28 -10.01 -3.56 0.54
C LYS A 28 -8.77 -4.25 -0.01
N LEU A 29 -7.88 -4.65 0.91
CA LEU A 29 -6.81 -5.58 0.61
C LEU A 29 -7.20 -6.96 1.12
N SER A 30 -7.15 -7.96 0.26
CA SER A 30 -7.18 -9.36 0.66
C SER A 30 -5.93 -9.68 1.49
N LYS A 31 -5.95 -10.78 2.25
CA LYS A 31 -4.74 -11.22 2.99
C LYS A 31 -3.54 -11.43 2.07
N LYS A 32 -3.78 -11.85 0.82
CA LYS A 32 -2.73 -12.08 -0.17
C LYS A 32 -2.21 -10.76 -0.74
N GLU A 33 -3.11 -9.83 -1.09
CA GLU A 33 -2.74 -8.49 -1.58
C GLU A 33 -1.95 -7.70 -0.52
N LEU A 34 -2.38 -7.78 0.75
CA LEU A 34 -1.65 -7.16 1.86
C LEU A 34 -0.27 -7.80 2.04
N LYS A 35 -0.17 -9.13 1.97
CA LYS A 35 1.13 -9.82 2.07
C LYS A 35 2.09 -9.37 0.97
N GLU A 36 1.59 -9.26 -0.27
CA GLU A 36 2.38 -8.76 -1.41
C GLU A 36 2.86 -7.33 -1.17
N LEU A 37 1.96 -6.42 -0.77
CA LEU A 37 2.30 -5.03 -0.44
C LEU A 37 3.40 -4.97 0.64
N LEU A 38 3.25 -5.69 1.75
CA LEU A 38 4.23 -5.68 2.84
C LEU A 38 5.59 -6.23 2.39
N GLN A 39 5.60 -7.30 1.59
CA GLN A 39 6.85 -7.90 1.11
C GLN A 39 7.56 -7.03 0.08
N THR A 40 6.82 -6.33 -0.78
CA THR A 40 7.38 -5.52 -1.86
C THR A 40 7.75 -4.11 -1.41
N GLU A 41 6.85 -3.41 -0.71
CA GLU A 41 7.03 -2.01 -0.34
C GLU A 41 7.73 -1.85 1.02
N LEU A 42 7.56 -2.82 1.92
CA LEU A 42 8.14 -2.80 3.27
C LEU A 42 9.16 -3.93 3.49
N GLY A 43 9.60 -4.61 2.43
CA GLY A 43 10.54 -5.73 2.52
C GLY A 43 11.80 -5.38 3.32
N CYS A 44 12.46 -4.27 3.00
CA CYS A 44 13.66 -3.81 3.73
C CYS A 44 13.36 -3.29 5.16
N PHE A 45 12.13 -2.85 5.44
CA PHE A 45 11.74 -2.39 6.78
C PHE A 45 11.47 -3.58 7.72
N LEU A 46 11.05 -4.70 7.15
CA LEU A 46 10.72 -5.93 7.87
C LEU A 46 11.88 -6.94 7.92
N GLU A 47 13.05 -6.59 7.39
CA GLU A 47 14.28 -7.36 7.63
C GLU A 47 14.63 -7.29 9.13
N VAL A 48 14.34 -8.39 9.83
CA VAL A 48 14.80 -8.73 11.18
C VAL A 48 15.77 -9.91 11.07
#